data_AF-A0A8X8BFH6-F1
#
_entry.id   AF-A0A8X8BFH6-F1
#
_cell.length_a   1.000
_cell.length_b   1.000
_cell.length_c   1.000
_cell.angle_alpha   90.00
_cell.angle_beta   90.00
_cell.angle_gamma   90.00
#
_symmetry.space_group_name_H-M   'P 1'
#
loop_
_entity.id
_entity.type
_entity.pdbx_description
1 polymer ?
#
loop_
_entity_poly.entity_id
_entity_poly.type
_entity_poly.pdbx_seq_one_letter_code
_entity_poly.pdbx_strand_id
1 'polypeptide(L)' 'MKVVAAFLLAVLSGKASPTSADIKDILGSVGAETEDAQIELLLKEVKGKDCAELIAVGRRS' A
#
# COMPACT_ATOMS: atom_id res chain seq x y z
N MET A 1 -2.38 -7.65 4.87
CA MET A 1 -2.16 -8.10 3.47
C MET A 1 -2.77 -7.19 2.40
N LYS A 2 -4.00 -6.69 2.56
CA LYS A 2 -4.72 -5.94 1.49
C LYS A 2 -4.02 -4.63 1.08
N VAL A 3 -3.50 -3.87 2.05
CA VAL A 3 -2.91 -2.54 1.83
C VAL A 3 -1.59 -2.59 1.06
N VAL A 4 -0.73 -3.58 1.34
CA VAL A 4 0.56 -3.76 0.65
C VAL A 4 0.33 -4.12 -0.82
N ALA A 5 -0.63 -5.01 -1.10
CA ALA A 5 -0.97 -5.39 -2.47
C ALA A 5 -1.55 -4.19 -3.25
N ALA A 6 -2.43 -3.40 -2.64
CA ALA A 6 -2.96 -2.19 -3.25
C ALA A 6 -1.86 -1.13 -3.51
N PHE A 7 -0.93 -0.95 -2.57
CA PHE A 7 0.24 -0.09 -2.75
C PHE A 7 1.09 -0.56 -3.94
N LEU A 8 1.35 -1.87 -4.05
CA LEU A 8 2.12 -2.45 -5.13
C LEU A 8 1.46 -2.26 -6.50
N LEU A 9 0.14 -2.46 -6.56
CA LEU A 9 -0.66 -2.22 -7.75
C LEU A 9 -0.62 -0.75 -8.17
N ALA A 10 -0.67 0.18 -7.21
CA ALA A 10 -0.56 1.61 -7.47
C ALA A 10 0.82 1.97 -8.06
N VAL A 11 1.89 1.40 -7.50
CA VAL A 11 3.26 1.59 -8.00
C VAL A 11 3.42 0.98 -9.41
N LEU A 12 2.91 -0.23 -9.64
CA LEU A 12 2.91 -0.86 -10.98
C LEU A 12 2.06 -0.08 -12.00
N SER A 13 1.00 0.59 -11.54
CA SER A 13 0.13 1.43 -12.38
C SER A 13 0.81 2.75 -12.78
N GLY A 14 2.07 2.97 -12.38
CA GLY A 14 2.85 4.15 -12.75
C GLY A 14 2.77 5.29 -11.74
N LYS A 15 2.08 5.10 -10.61
CA LYS A 15 2.09 6.07 -9.50
C LYS A 15 3.25 5.77 -8.57
N ALA A 16 4.41 6.33 -8.88
CA ALA A 16 5.67 6.17 -8.15
C ALA A 16 5.62 6.57 -6.66
N SER A 17 4.62 7.35 -6.26
CA SER A 17 4.31 7.64 -4.86
C SER A 17 2.81 7.59 -4.67
N PRO A 18 2.24 6.40 -4.39
CA PRO A 18 0.82 6.28 -4.19
C PRO A 18 0.44 6.95 -2.87
N THR A 19 -0.62 7.74 -2.89
CA THR A 19 -1.14 8.44 -1.73
C THR A 19 -2.18 7.57 -1.00
N SER A 20 -2.53 7.92 0.23
CA SER A 20 -3.59 7.22 0.98
C SER A 20 -4.91 7.16 0.21
N ALA A 21 -5.22 8.21 -0.56
CA ALA A 21 -6.38 8.25 -1.44
C ALA A 21 -6.31 7.19 -2.55
N ASP A 22 -5.18 7.04 -3.24
CA ASP A 22 -5.01 6.04 -4.31
C ASP A 22 -5.15 4.61 -3.78
N ILE A 23 -4.61 4.36 -2.60
CA ILE A 23 -4.68 3.05 -1.95
C ILE A 23 -6.13 2.72 -1.61
N LYS A 24 -6.89 3.68 -1.06
CA LYS A 24 -8.33 3.51 -0.78
C LYS A 24 -9.15 3.30 -2.05
N ASP A 25 -8.83 4.02 -3.13
CA ASP A 25 -9.55 3.92 -4.39
C ASP A 25 -9.38 2.51 -5.01
N ILE A 26 -8.15 2.00 -5.02
CA ILE A 26 -7.84 0.63 -5.47
C ILE A 26 -8.51 -0.41 -4.58
N LEU A 27 -8.42 -0.23 -3.26
CA LEU A 27 -9.06 -1.12 -2.28
C LEU A 27 -10.59 -1.12 -2.42
N GLY A 28 -11.21 0.04 -2.66
CA GLY A 28 -12.63 0.17 -2.95
C GLY A 28 -13.02 -0.51 -4.25
N SER A 29 -12.18 -0.40 -5.28
CA SER A 29 -12.40 -1.05 -6.58
C SER A 29 -12.39 -2.58 -6.49
N VAL A 30 -11.60 -3.15 -5.57
CA VAL A 30 -11.57 -4.61 -5.31
C VAL A 30 -12.48 -5.06 -4.16
N GLY A 31 -13.29 -4.17 -3.56
CA GLY A 31 -14.17 -4.49 -2.43
C GLY A 31 -13.43 -4.85 -1.14
N ALA A 32 -12.19 -4.39 -0.98
CA ALA A 32 -11.34 -4.66 0.15
C ALA A 32 -11.39 -3.52 1.17
N GLU A 33 -12.16 -3.68 2.26
CA GLU A 33 -12.10 -2.73 3.36
C GLU A 33 -10.75 -2.81 4.10
N THR A 34 -10.25 -1.64 4.48
CA THR A 34 -9.00 -1.41 5.21
C THR A 34 -9.17 -0.16 6.05
N GLU A 35 -8.66 -0.21 7.28
CA GLU A 35 -8.63 0.94 8.17
C GLU A 35 -7.58 1.97 7.74
N ASP A 36 -7.97 3.24 7.79
CA ASP A 36 -7.10 4.42 7.62
C ASP A 36 -5.79 4.30 8.39
N ALA A 37 -5.85 3.80 9.63
CA ALA A 37 -4.69 3.61 10.49
C ALA A 37 -3.64 2.65 9.87
N GLN A 38 -4.08 1.59 9.18
CA GLN A 38 -3.16 0.70 8.45
C GLN A 38 -2.52 1.39 7.25
N ILE A 39 -3.28 2.22 6.53
CA ILE A 39 -2.78 2.96 5.35
C ILE A 39 -1.75 4.00 5.77
N GLU A 40 -2.03 4.75 6.84
CA GLU A 40 -1.10 5.73 7.40
C GLU A 40 0.16 5.09 7.96
N LEU A 41 0.05 3.96 8.69
CA LEU A 41 1.21 3.21 9.17
C LEU A 41 2.11 2.77 8.02
N LEU A 42 1.51 2.22 6.95
CA LEU A 42 2.25 1.79 5.77
C LEU A 42 2.91 2.98 5.11
N LEU A 43 2.16 4.06 4.82
CA LEU A 43 2.69 5.29 4.22
C LEU A 43 3.86 5.86 5.03
N LYS A 44 3.80 5.79 6.36
CA LYS A 44 4.86 6.25 7.26
C LYS A 44 6.07 5.33 7.25
N GLU A 45 5.89 4.02 7.12
CA GLU A 45 6.98 3.07 6.97
C GLU A 45 7.64 3.12 5.58
N VAL A 46 6.88 3.30 4.48
CA VAL A 46 7.45 3.50 3.12
C VAL A 46 8.07 4.88 2.94
N LYS A 47 7.69 5.90 3.73
CA LYS A 47 8.35 7.23 3.74
C LYS A 47 9.73 7.13 4.40
N GLY A 48 10.66 6.41 3.78
CA GLY A 48 12.04 6.30 4.25
C GLY A 48 12.64 4.90 4.19
N LYS A 49 11.83 3.86 3.94
CA LYS A 49 12.32 2.52 3.59
C LYS A 49 12.07 2.23 2.12
N ASP A 50 13.01 1.53 1.50
CA ASP A 50 12.89 1.09 0.12
C ASP A 50 11.61 0.27 -0.02
N CYS A 51 10.72 0.65 -0.94
CA CYS A 51 9.41 0.01 -1.10
C CYS A 51 9.55 -1.51 -1.27
N ALA A 52 10.67 -1.97 -1.86
CA ALA A 52 11.05 -3.37 -2.01
C ALA A 52 11.16 -4.15 -0.68
N GLU A 53 11.66 -3.53 0.38
CA GLU A 53 11.85 -4.17 1.69
C GLU A 53 10.51 -4.41 2.41
N LEU A 54 9.57 -3.45 2.32
CA LEU A 54 8.25 -3.60 2.91
C LEU A 54 7.43 -4.72 2.25
N ILE A 55 7.64 -4.93 0.95
CA ILE A 55 7.05 -6.04 0.19
C ILE A 55 7.64 -7.37 0.64
N ALA A 56 8.96 -7.43 0.88
CA ALA A 56 9.64 -8.63 1.36
C ALA A 56 9.17 -9.04 2.77
N VAL A 57 8.95 -8.07 3.66
CA VAL A 57 8.43 -8.30 5.01
C VAL A 57 6.97 -8.74 4.97
N GLY A 58 6.13 -8.07 4.16
CA GLY A 58 4.71 -8.38 4.06
C GLY A 58 4.40 -9.74 3.44
N ARG A 59 5.30 -10.32 2.65
CA ARG A 59 5.12 -11.62 1.96
C ARG A 59 5.41 -12.83 2.86
N ARG A 60 5.92 -12.61 4.08
CA ARG A 60 6.39 -13.65 5.00
C ARG A 60 5.47 -13.91 6.19
N SER A 61 4.29 -13.27 6.25
CA SER A 61 3.30 -13.41 7.34
C SER A 61 1.91 -13.75 6.81
#